data_AF-A0A7S4N0R5-F1
#
_entry.id   AF-A0A7S4N0R5-F1
#
_cell.length_a   1.000
_cell.length_b   1.000
_cell.length_c   1.000
_cell.angle_alpha   90.00
_cell.angle_beta   90.00
_cell.angle_gamma   90.00
#
_symmetry.space_group_name_H-M   'P 1'
#
loop_
_entity.id
_entity.type
_entity.pdbx_description
1 polymer ?
#
loop_
_entity_poly.entity_id
_entity_poly.type
_entity_poly.pdbx_seq_one_letter_code
_entity_poly.pdbx_strand_id
1 'polypeptide(L)'
;FPPSLREPPPPALDLYDLDDMFASEKVRLAHLTNKCNDEDLEYFIKEAGDLLGVNQLLRLDQREARHVLGHVFKQIAAWKKLNTEPDAIAAFKKLNHMP
;
A
#
# COMPACT_ATOMS: atom_id res chain seq x y z
N PHE A 1 34.36 -49.15 8.78
CA PHE A 1 33.86 -47.82 8.41
C PHE A 1 34.92 -46.78 8.74
N PRO A 2 35.25 -45.84 7.84
CA PRO A 2 36.16 -44.74 8.16
C PRO A 2 35.55 -43.84 9.25
N PRO A 3 36.37 -43.19 10.10
CA PRO A 3 35.87 -42.25 11.09
C PRO A 3 35.23 -41.05 10.40
N SER A 4 33.94 -40.82 10.66
CA SER A 4 33.21 -39.65 10.15
C SER A 4 33.65 -38.39 10.88
N LEU A 5 33.98 -37.34 10.12
CA LEU A 5 34.11 -35.99 10.69
C LEU A 5 32.78 -35.56 11.32
N ARG A 6 32.83 -34.82 12.44
CA ARG A 6 31.64 -34.20 13.01
C ARG A 6 31.13 -33.13 12.06
N GLU A 7 29.92 -33.32 11.54
CA GLU A 7 29.19 -32.29 10.80
C GLU A 7 28.64 -31.23 11.76
N PRO A 8 28.51 -29.96 11.31
CA PRO A 8 27.85 -28.94 12.11
C PRO A 8 26.37 -29.31 12.37
N PRO A 9 25.76 -28.78 13.46
CA PRO A 9 24.33 -28.97 13.68
C PRO A 9 23.52 -28.37 12.51
N PRO A 10 22.34 -28.94 12.20
CA PRO A 10 21.48 -28.37 11.17
C PRO A 10 21.08 -26.93 11.53
N PRO A 11 20.80 -26.07 10.52
CA PRO A 11 20.25 -24.74 10.76
C PRO A 11 19.00 -24.81 11.66
N ALA A 12 18.85 -23.81 12.54
CA ALA A 12 17.66 -23.70 13.38
C ALA A 12 16.42 -23.47 12.52
N LEU A 13 15.30 -24.10 12.89
CA LEU A 13 14.02 -23.91 12.21
C LEU A 13 13.31 -22.68 12.79
N ASP A 14 13.21 -21.62 11.99
CA ASP A 14 12.40 -20.45 12.30
C ASP A 14 10.92 -20.74 11.98
N LEU A 15 10.04 -20.45 12.93
CA LEU A 15 8.59 -20.61 12.77
C LEU A 15 7.99 -19.28 12.30
N TYR A 16 8.09 -19.01 11.00
CA TYR A 16 7.44 -17.85 10.38
C TYR A 16 5.97 -18.12 10.11
N ASP A 17 5.13 -17.12 10.36
CA ASP A 17 3.76 -17.10 9.83
C ASP A 17 3.82 -16.77 8.33
N LEU A 18 3.60 -17.78 7.50
CA LEU A 18 3.68 -17.65 6.05
C LEU A 18 2.58 -16.73 5.50
N ASP A 19 1.42 -16.69 6.16
CA ASP A 19 0.33 -15.82 5.74
C ASP A 19 0.66 -14.35 6.00
N ASP A 20 1.44 -14.03 7.03
CA ASP A 20 1.91 -12.66 7.26
C ASP A 20 3.10 -12.30 6.36
N MET A 21 4.08 -13.21 6.23
CA MET A 21 5.34 -12.95 5.51
C MET A 21 5.19 -12.95 3.98
N PHE A 22 4.25 -13.74 3.44
CA PHE A 22 4.04 -13.86 2.00
C PHE A 22 2.67 -13.34 1.53
N ALA A 23 1.89 -12.69 2.40
CA ALA A 23 0.64 -12.10 1.97
C ALA A 23 0.87 -11.05 0.88
N SER A 24 0.11 -11.20 -0.21
CA SER A 24 -0.02 -10.14 -1.21
C SER A 24 -0.53 -8.84 -0.58
N GLU A 25 -0.21 -7.71 -1.20
CA GLU A 25 -0.71 -6.39 -0.77
C GLU A 25 -2.23 -6.38 -0.60
N LYS A 26 -2.97 -7.10 -1.46
CA LYS A 26 -4.43 -7.23 -1.37
C LYS A 26 -4.88 -7.93 -0.07
N VAL A 27 -4.18 -9.01 0.31
CA VAL A 27 -4.49 -9.77 1.54
C VAL A 27 -4.13 -8.92 2.77
N ARG A 28 -2.96 -8.27 2.76
CA ARG A 28 -2.55 -7.35 3.83
C ARG A 28 -3.53 -6.19 4.01
N LEU A 29 -4.03 -5.62 2.91
CA LEU A 29 -5.05 -4.57 2.96
C LEU A 29 -6.36 -5.08 3.56
N ALA A 30 -6.80 -6.29 3.19
CA ALA A 30 -8.00 -6.89 3.77
C ALA A 30 -7.84 -7.12 5.28
N HIS A 31 -6.68 -7.59 5.73
CA HIS A 31 -6.38 -7.73 7.17
C HIS A 31 -6.36 -6.38 7.89
N LEU A 32 -5.78 -5.35 7.28
CA LEU A 32 -5.78 -3.99 7.83
C LEU A 32 -7.22 -3.47 8.00
N THR A 33 -8.08 -3.64 7.00
CA THR A 33 -9.50 -3.27 7.07
C THR A 33 -10.22 -3.99 8.21
N ASN A 34 -9.98 -5.28 8.40
CA ASN A 34 -10.63 -6.07 9.46
C ASN A 34 -10.18 -5.67 10.88
N LYS A 35 -9.03 -4.97 11.02
CA LYS A 35 -8.48 -4.54 12.31
C LYS A 35 -8.94 -3.14 12.73
N CYS A 36 -9.50 -2.35 11.81
CA CYS A 36 -9.81 -0.94 12.05
C CYS A 36 -11.31 -0.70 12.18
N ASN A 37 -11.68 0.35 12.93
CA ASN A 37 -13.03 0.91 12.95
C ASN A 37 -12.99 2.43 12.66
N ASP A 38 -14.12 3.12 12.81
CA ASP A 38 -14.25 4.55 12.49
C ASP A 38 -13.33 5.46 13.34
N GLU A 39 -12.90 5.03 14.52
CA GLU A 39 -11.95 5.77 15.36
C GLU A 39 -10.50 5.64 14.85
N ASP A 40 -10.21 4.63 14.03
CA ASP A 40 -8.87 4.32 13.52
C ASP A 40 -8.61 4.88 12.12
N LEU A 41 -9.47 5.78 11.61
CA LEU A 41 -9.44 6.25 10.22
C LEU A 41 -8.09 6.85 9.80
N GLU A 42 -7.46 7.67 10.66
CA GLU A 42 -6.16 8.27 10.36
C GLU A 42 -5.07 7.19 10.19
N TYR A 43 -5.07 6.20 11.09
CA TYR A 43 -4.13 5.07 11.03
C TYR A 43 -4.39 4.22 9.80
N PHE A 44 -5.64 3.82 9.56
CA PHE A 44 -6.03 3.01 8.42
C PHE A 44 -5.59 3.63 7.10
N ILE A 45 -5.85 4.92 6.90
CA ILE A 45 -5.51 5.61 5.64
C ILE A 45 -3.99 5.68 5.46
N LYS A 46 -3.23 5.97 6.53
CA LYS A 46 -1.76 6.08 6.44
C LYS A 46 -1.09 4.74 6.17
N GLU A 47 -1.49 3.69 6.88
CA GLU A 47 -0.97 2.33 6.66
C GLU A 47 -1.35 1.79 5.28
N ALA A 48 -2.59 2.01 4.83
CA ALA A 48 -2.98 1.67 3.45
C ALA A 48 -2.14 2.45 2.42
N GLY A 49 -1.81 3.71 2.71
CA GLY A 49 -0.94 4.55 1.88
C GLY A 49 0.49 4.01 1.77
N ASP A 50 1.06 3.51 2.88
CA ASP A 50 2.38 2.86 2.86
C ASP A 50 2.33 1.51 2.13
N LEU A 51 1.31 0.70 2.43
CA LEU A 51 1.10 -0.62 1.82
C LEU A 51 0.97 -0.54 0.29
N LEU A 52 0.24 0.46 -0.22
CA LEU A 52 0.02 0.68 -1.65
C LEU A 52 1.12 1.53 -2.30
N GLY A 53 2.18 1.90 -1.56
CA GLY A 53 3.29 2.71 -2.06
C GLY A 53 2.96 4.18 -2.34
N VAL A 54 1.78 4.67 -1.94
CA VAL A 54 1.32 6.05 -2.15
C VAL A 54 2.20 7.05 -1.42
N ASN A 55 2.67 6.73 -0.21
CA ASN A 55 3.50 7.64 0.59
C ASN A 55 4.84 7.96 -0.08
N GLN A 56 5.36 7.07 -0.93
CA GLN A 56 6.59 7.30 -1.70
C GLN A 56 6.40 8.35 -2.80
N LEU A 57 5.16 8.56 -3.24
CA LEU A 57 4.78 9.55 -4.26
C LEU A 57 4.48 10.93 -3.66
N LEU A 58 4.39 11.02 -2.34
CA LEU A 58 4.08 12.24 -1.60
C LEU A 58 5.32 12.83 -0.95
N ARG A 59 5.37 14.17 -0.87
CA ARG A 59 6.41 14.89 -0.13
C ARG A 59 6.31 14.52 1.36
N LEU A 60 7.44 14.55 2.07
CA LEU A 60 7.53 14.13 3.48
C LEU A 60 6.56 14.91 4.40
N ASP A 61 6.35 16.19 4.10
CA ASP A 61 5.43 17.10 4.78
C ASP A 61 3.95 16.92 4.40
N GLN A 62 3.66 16.05 3.43
CA GLN A 62 2.32 15.80 2.89
C GLN A 62 1.92 14.32 3.00
N ARG A 63 2.19 13.69 4.15
CA ARG A 63 1.85 12.28 4.43
C ARG A 63 0.79 12.09 5.53
N GLU A 64 0.00 13.13 5.80
CA GLU A 64 -1.23 12.99 6.60
C GLU A 64 -2.33 12.30 5.80
N ALA A 65 -3.30 11.67 6.48
CA ALA A 65 -4.35 10.88 5.82
C ALA A 65 -5.08 11.61 4.70
N ARG A 66 -5.39 12.91 4.88
CA ARG A 66 -6.05 13.72 3.85
C ARG A 66 -5.29 13.79 2.53
N HIS A 67 -3.95 13.81 2.59
CA HIS A 67 -3.11 13.90 1.40
C HIS A 67 -3.05 12.55 0.68
N VAL A 68 -2.92 11.46 1.44
CA VAL A 68 -2.97 10.08 0.92
C VAL A 68 -4.31 9.83 0.21
N LEU A 69 -5.42 10.10 0.90
CA LEU A 69 -6.76 9.92 0.35
C LEU A 69 -6.99 10.80 -0.88
N GLY A 70 -6.56 12.06 -0.81
CA GLY A 70 -6.65 12.99 -1.94
C GLY A 70 -5.85 12.54 -3.16
N HIS A 71 -4.67 11.95 -2.94
CA HIS A 71 -3.85 11.40 -4.01
C HIS A 71 -4.51 10.20 -4.69
N VAL A 72 -4.96 9.22 -3.90
CA VAL A 72 -5.67 8.03 -4.40
C VAL A 72 -6.94 8.44 -5.15
N PHE A 73 -7.72 9.38 -4.60
CA PHE A 73 -8.91 9.90 -5.26
C PHE A 73 -8.59 10.54 -6.62
N LYS A 74 -7.56 11.39 -6.70
CA LYS A 74 -7.13 12.01 -7.96
C LYS A 74 -6.72 10.96 -8.99
N GLN A 75 -6.00 9.91 -8.58
CA GLN A 75 -5.62 8.81 -9.46
C GLN A 75 -6.84 8.07 -9.99
N ILE A 76 -7.77 7.67 -9.13
CA ILE A 76 -9.01 6.98 -9.53
C ILE A 76 -9.84 7.87 -10.47
N ALA A 77 -9.99 9.15 -10.14
CA ALA A 77 -10.71 10.11 -10.97
C ALA A 77 -10.04 10.27 -12.35
N ALA A 78 -8.71 10.39 -12.41
CA ALA A 78 -7.97 10.45 -13.67
C ALA A 78 -8.15 9.17 -14.50
N TRP A 79 -8.02 8.01 -13.87
CA TRP A 79 -8.23 6.71 -14.53
C TRP A 79 -9.64 6.57 -15.10
N LYS A 80 -10.68 6.95 -14.33
CA LYS A 80 -12.06 6.96 -14.82
C LYS A 80 -12.29 7.97 -15.94
N LYS A 81 -11.65 9.14 -15.89
CA LYS A 81 -11.72 10.16 -16.95
C LYS A 81 -11.02 9.73 -18.24
N LEU A 82 -9.97 8.91 -18.17
CA LEU A 82 -9.35 8.31 -19.36
C LEU A 82 -10.25 7.24 -20.01
N ASN A 83 -11.10 6.60 -19.21
CA ASN A 83 -12.11 5.63 -19.68
C ASN A 83 -13.44 6.29 -20.07
N THR A 84 -13.56 7.61 -19.98
CA THR A 84 -14.72 8.37 -20.45
C THR A 84 -14.25 9.22 -21.63
N GLU A 85 -15.00 9.24 -22.73
CA GLU A 85 -14.67 9.92 -24.00
C GLU A 85 -14.03 11.33 -23.88
N PRO A 86 -13.32 11.80 -24.94
CA PRO A 86 -12.40 12.97 -24.98
C PRO A 86 -12.73 14.23 -24.15
N ASP A 87 -14.01 14.55 -23.93
CA ASP A 87 -14.44 15.73 -23.17
C ASP A 87 -14.05 15.70 -21.68
N ALA A 88 -13.91 14.52 -21.07
CA ALA A 88 -13.55 14.38 -19.65
C ALA A 88 -12.09 14.80 -19.36
N ILE A 89 -11.19 14.64 -20.34
CA ILE A 89 -9.75 14.95 -20.22
C ILE A 89 -9.53 16.47 -20.19
N ALA A 90 -10.30 17.24 -20.98
CA ALA A 90 -10.22 18.70 -21.02
C ALA A 90 -10.62 19.35 -19.68
N ALA A 91 -11.62 18.79 -18.99
CA ALA A 91 -12.07 19.29 -17.69
C ALA A 91 -11.07 18.98 -16.55
N PHE A 92 -10.36 17.85 -16.59
CA PHE A 92 -9.35 17.52 -15.56
C PHE A 92 -8.10 18.37 -15.62
N LYS A 93 -7.59 18.64 -16.83
CA LYS A 93 -6.43 19.52 -17.00
C LYS A 93 -6.68 20.91 -16.43
N LYS A 94 -7.89 21.46 -16.59
CA LYS A 94 -8.31 22.72 -15.99
C LYS A 94 -8.34 22.68 -14.46
N LEU A 95 -8.75 21.55 -13.87
CA LEU A 95 -8.84 21.41 -12.41
C LEU A 95 -7.47 21.31 -11.72
N ASN A 96 -6.48 20.71 -12.38
CA ASN A 96 -5.12 20.53 -11.83
C ASN A 96 -4.20 21.74 -12.07
N HIS A 97 -4.67 22.79 -12.76
CA HIS A 97 -3.90 24.01 -13.06
C HIS A 97 -4.51 25.26 -12.43
N MET A 98 -5.40 25.12 -11.45
CA MET A 98 -5.89 26.26 -10.68
C MET A 98 -4.84 26.60 -9.59
N PRO A 99 -4.41 27.86 -9.47
CA PRO A 99 -3.38 28.28 -8.52
C PRO A 99 -3.80 28.04 -7.06
#